data_AF-A0A7X6Z0U3-F1
#
_entry.id   AF-A0A7X6Z0U3-F1
#
_cell.length_a   1.000
_cell.length_b   1.000
_cell.length_c   1.000
_cell.angle_alpha   90.00
_cell.angle_beta   90.00
_cell.angle_gamma   90.00
#
_symmetry.space_group_name_H-M   'P 1'
#
loop_
_entity.id
_entity.type
_entity.pdbx_description
1 polymer ?
#
loop_
_entity_poly.entity_id
_entity_poly.type
_entity_poly.pdbx_seq_one_letter_code
_entity_poly.pdbx_strand_id
1 'polypeptide(L)'
;MGKIHDYRINEIIEYVLAHQMKDGGWNCAWDSTHRPSTVGSVHTTISVLEALEEYEKKGYRYRLETIQQQTPLGQEYLLRRNLFKSMKTGEAIHQDMISFHYPFRWKYDCFRGLEYFVNIKYPYDPRLQDALNLVKSSILKGYVLKGKRYSGKIHFPLESGRKGRFNTYRALRILKYYDNQTYQAIISADFVYN
;
A
#
# COMPACT_ATOMS: atom_id res chain seq x y z
N MET A 1 12.41 14.73 -12.28
CA MET A 1 13.53 13.92 -11.78
C MET A 1 13.91 12.90 -12.84
N GLY A 2 15.21 12.76 -13.12
CA GLY A 2 15.74 12.09 -14.32
C GLY A 2 15.46 10.58 -14.41
N LYS A 3 15.30 10.12 -15.65
CA LYS A 3 15.31 8.68 -15.98
C LYS A 3 16.74 8.18 -15.87
N ILE A 4 16.92 7.00 -15.29
CA ILE A 4 18.18 6.27 -15.37
C ILE A 4 18.08 5.44 -16.65
N HIS A 5 19.00 5.66 -17.59
CA HIS A 5 19.05 4.89 -18.83
C HIS A 5 19.97 3.68 -18.61
N ASP A 6 19.38 2.58 -18.13
CA ASP A 6 20.10 1.36 -17.81
C ASP A 6 19.29 0.14 -18.27
N TYR A 7 19.92 -0.74 -19.05
CA TYR A 7 19.27 -1.93 -19.62
C TYR A 7 18.75 -2.88 -18.53
N ARG A 8 19.37 -2.88 -17.35
CA ARG A 8 18.97 -3.72 -16.19
C ARG A 8 17.57 -3.40 -15.70
N ILE A 9 17.09 -2.17 -15.95
CA ILE A 9 15.70 -1.79 -15.65
C ILE A 9 14.74 -2.62 -16.52
N ASN A 10 15.04 -2.80 -17.80
CA ASN A 10 14.21 -3.60 -18.70
C ASN A 10 14.22 -5.07 -18.30
N GLU A 11 15.37 -5.61 -17.88
CA GLU A 11 15.48 -6.98 -17.36
C GLU A 11 14.61 -7.21 -16.12
N ILE A 12 14.61 -6.25 -15.18
CA ILE A 12 13.75 -6.30 -14.00
C ILE A 12 12.27 -6.24 -14.40
N ILE A 13 11.91 -5.39 -15.37
CA ILE A 13 10.53 -5.30 -15.87
C ILE A 13 10.10 -6.61 -16.52
N GLU A 14 10.92 -7.22 -17.38
CA GLU A 14 10.60 -8.53 -17.96
C GLU A 14 10.41 -9.58 -16.86
N TYR A 15 11.32 -9.62 -15.88
CA TYR A 15 11.19 -10.55 -14.76
C TYR A 15 9.89 -10.33 -13.98
N VAL A 16 9.53 -9.09 -13.64
CA VAL A 16 8.28 -8.81 -12.92
C VAL A 16 7.05 -9.24 -13.73
N LEU A 17 7.00 -8.90 -15.01
CA LEU A 17 5.84 -9.20 -15.88
C LEU A 17 5.69 -10.70 -16.16
N ALA A 18 6.80 -11.45 -16.23
CA ALA A 18 6.79 -12.89 -16.43
C ALA A 18 6.26 -13.68 -15.23
N HIS A 19 6.27 -13.10 -14.03
CA HIS A 19 5.94 -13.81 -12.77
C HIS A 19 4.64 -13.30 -12.12
N GLN A 20 3.74 -12.66 -12.88
CA GLN A 20 2.38 -12.44 -12.39
C GLN A 20 1.64 -13.77 -12.28
N MET A 21 1.01 -14.01 -11.14
CA MET A 21 0.36 -15.27 -10.82
C MET A 21 -1.08 -15.31 -11.34
N LYS A 22 -1.69 -16.51 -11.37
CA LYS A 22 -3.06 -16.70 -11.89
C LYS A 22 -4.15 -15.90 -11.16
N ASP A 23 -3.90 -15.54 -9.90
CA ASP A 23 -4.80 -14.71 -9.10
C ASP A 23 -4.56 -13.20 -9.28
N GLY A 24 -3.69 -12.81 -10.22
CA GLY A 24 -3.32 -11.43 -10.54
C GLY A 24 -2.24 -10.83 -9.64
N GLY A 25 -1.90 -11.50 -8.53
CA GLY A 25 -0.88 -11.03 -7.61
C GLY A 25 0.55 -11.42 -8.01
N TRP A 26 1.51 -10.96 -7.23
CA TRP A 26 2.90 -11.40 -7.26
C TRP A 26 3.30 -12.00 -5.92
N ASN A 27 4.31 -12.86 -5.90
CA ASN A 27 4.84 -13.43 -4.66
C ASN A 27 6.35 -13.64 -4.77
N CYS A 28 7.14 -13.17 -3.80
CA CYS A 28 8.59 -13.38 -3.80
C CYS A 28 9.02 -14.83 -3.53
N ALA A 29 8.12 -15.68 -3.02
CA ALA A 29 8.38 -17.09 -2.78
C ALA A 29 7.90 -17.99 -3.93
N TRP A 30 7.62 -17.45 -5.12
CA TRP A 30 7.12 -18.23 -6.26
C TRP A 30 8.08 -19.35 -6.69
N ASP A 31 9.39 -19.11 -6.61
CA ASP A 31 10.49 -20.04 -6.91
C ASP A 31 11.23 -20.54 -5.67
N SER A 32 10.66 -20.32 -4.47
CA SER A 32 11.27 -20.75 -3.21
C SER A 32 11.51 -22.26 -3.21
N THR A 33 12.77 -22.66 -2.98
CA THR A 33 13.17 -24.08 -2.95
C THR A 33 12.49 -24.89 -1.85
N HIS A 34 12.08 -24.24 -0.75
CA HIS A 34 11.50 -24.92 0.40
C HIS A 34 9.97 -24.89 0.39
N ARG A 35 9.37 -23.78 -0.05
CA ARG A 35 7.92 -23.55 -0.01
C ARG A 35 7.51 -22.63 -1.16
N PRO A 36 7.45 -23.16 -2.39
CA PRO A 36 7.01 -22.37 -3.53
C PRO A 36 5.55 -21.97 -3.33
N SER A 37 5.24 -20.69 -3.55
CA SER A 37 3.86 -20.21 -3.46
C SER A 37 3.17 -20.28 -4.81
N THR A 38 1.92 -20.73 -4.82
CA THR A 38 1.06 -20.79 -6.00
C THR A 38 0.02 -19.67 -6.05
N VAL A 39 0.04 -18.76 -5.06
CA VAL A 39 -0.85 -17.60 -4.95
C VAL A 39 -0.05 -16.33 -4.65
N GLY A 40 -0.60 -15.18 -5.05
CA GLY A 40 0.01 -13.88 -4.77
C GLY A 40 0.13 -13.59 -3.27
N SER A 41 0.96 -12.60 -2.94
CA SER A 41 1.13 -12.05 -1.60
C SER A 41 0.87 -10.55 -1.61
N VAL A 42 0.03 -10.04 -0.70
CA VAL A 42 -0.24 -8.60 -0.57
C VAL A 42 1.04 -7.77 -0.42
N HIS A 43 2.07 -8.30 0.22
CA HIS A 43 3.37 -7.63 0.40
C HIS A 43 4.12 -7.44 -0.92
N THR A 44 4.15 -8.48 -1.76
CA THR A 44 4.88 -8.42 -3.03
C THR A 44 4.03 -7.66 -4.05
N THR A 45 2.73 -7.94 -4.12
CA THR A 45 1.81 -7.26 -5.04
C THR A 45 1.82 -5.75 -4.85
N ILE A 46 1.72 -5.22 -3.63
CA ILE A 46 1.76 -3.75 -3.44
C ILE A 46 3.08 -3.14 -3.93
N SER A 47 4.20 -3.84 -3.69
CA SER A 47 5.53 -3.31 -3.99
C SER A 47 5.76 -3.29 -5.50
N VAL A 48 5.26 -4.31 -6.21
CA VAL A 48 5.26 -4.34 -7.67
C VAL A 48 4.36 -3.24 -8.24
N LEU A 49 3.13 -3.10 -7.72
CA LEU A 49 2.20 -2.08 -8.20
C LEU A 49 2.74 -0.66 -8.04
N GLU A 50 3.32 -0.33 -6.89
CA GLU A 50 3.98 0.97 -6.65
C GLU A 50 5.16 1.18 -7.61
N ALA A 51 5.97 0.14 -7.86
CA ALA A 51 7.10 0.22 -8.78
C ALA A 51 6.66 0.44 -10.25
N LEU A 52 5.62 -0.28 -10.70
CA LEU A 52 5.07 -0.14 -12.05
C LEU A 52 4.42 1.23 -12.26
N GLU A 53 3.73 1.76 -11.24
CA GLU A 53 3.19 3.10 -11.28
C GLU A 53 4.29 4.16 -11.38
N GLU A 54 5.34 4.05 -10.56
CA GLU A 54 6.47 4.98 -10.60
C GLU A 54 7.21 4.88 -11.95
N TYR A 55 7.33 3.67 -12.51
CA TYR A 55 7.92 3.40 -13.81
C TYR A 55 7.15 4.15 -14.93
N GLU A 56 5.84 4.03 -14.96
CA GLU A 56 5.00 4.75 -15.93
C GLU A 56 5.06 6.26 -15.72
N LYS A 57 4.96 6.75 -14.47
CA LYS A 57 5.02 8.19 -14.13
C LYS A 57 6.35 8.84 -14.50
N LYS A 58 7.46 8.10 -14.37
CA LYS A 58 8.78 8.56 -14.82
C LYS A 58 8.91 8.54 -16.34
N GLY A 59 7.91 8.05 -17.08
CA GLY A 59 7.82 8.10 -18.52
C GLY A 59 8.60 6.99 -19.22
N TYR A 60 8.96 5.91 -18.53
CA TYR A 60 9.49 4.73 -19.20
C TYR A 60 8.41 4.09 -20.08
N ARG A 61 8.84 3.43 -21.17
CA ARG A 61 7.94 2.97 -22.24
C ARG A 61 8.09 1.50 -22.62
N TYR A 62 9.15 0.84 -22.16
CA TYR A 62 9.37 -0.57 -22.47
C TYR A 62 8.27 -1.41 -21.79
N ARG A 63 7.62 -2.29 -22.58
CA ARG A 63 6.51 -3.16 -22.16
C ARG A 63 5.32 -2.43 -21.54
N LEU A 64 5.13 -1.13 -21.84
CA LEU A 64 4.10 -0.31 -21.22
C LEU A 64 2.69 -0.87 -21.41
N GLU A 65 2.38 -1.41 -22.60
CA GLU A 65 1.09 -2.03 -22.86
C GLU A 65 0.83 -3.23 -21.94
N THR A 66 1.81 -4.12 -21.77
CA THR A 66 1.71 -5.26 -20.86
C THR A 66 1.58 -4.81 -19.41
N ILE A 67 2.30 -3.77 -18.99
CA ILE A 67 2.17 -3.16 -17.66
C ILE A 67 0.73 -2.68 -17.44
N GLN A 68 0.15 -1.97 -18.42
CA GLN A 68 -1.22 -1.44 -18.35
C GLN A 68 -2.27 -2.56 -18.35
N GLN A 69 -1.99 -3.70 -18.97
CA GLN A 69 -2.86 -4.89 -18.93
C GLN A 69 -2.78 -5.65 -17.60
N GLN A 70 -1.57 -5.81 -17.03
CA GLN A 70 -1.37 -6.59 -15.80
C GLN A 70 -1.66 -5.82 -14.51
N THR A 71 -1.44 -4.50 -14.51
CA THR A 71 -1.62 -3.65 -13.32
C THR A 71 -3.04 -3.74 -12.73
N PRO A 72 -4.13 -3.67 -13.53
CA PRO A 72 -5.49 -3.87 -13.01
C PRO A 72 -5.72 -5.23 -12.35
N LEU A 73 -5.05 -6.30 -12.79
CA LEU A 73 -5.18 -7.63 -12.18
C LEU A 73 -4.55 -7.65 -10.78
N GLY A 74 -3.41 -6.99 -10.59
CA GLY A 74 -2.80 -6.82 -9.27
C GLY A 74 -3.62 -5.93 -8.34
N GLN A 75 -4.24 -4.87 -8.88
CA GLN A 75 -5.18 -4.03 -8.14
C GLN A 75 -6.38 -4.86 -7.66
N GLU A 76 -6.97 -5.64 -8.56
CA GLU A 76 -8.10 -6.54 -8.26
C GLU A 76 -7.72 -7.61 -7.23
N TYR A 77 -6.49 -8.15 -7.28
CA TYR A 77 -5.97 -9.06 -6.24
C TYR A 77 -6.05 -8.44 -4.83
N LEU A 78 -5.68 -7.16 -4.68
CA LEU A 78 -5.78 -6.45 -3.39
C LEU A 78 -7.23 -6.14 -3.02
N LEU A 79 -8.04 -5.70 -3.99
CA LEU A 79 -9.44 -5.32 -3.77
C LEU A 79 -10.30 -6.51 -3.35
N ARG A 80 -10.14 -7.69 -3.96
CA ARG A 80 -10.86 -8.92 -3.56
C ARG A 80 -10.64 -9.28 -2.09
N ARG A 81 -9.50 -8.87 -1.53
CA ARG A 81 -9.13 -9.08 -0.14
C ARG A 81 -9.52 -7.92 0.77
N ASN A 82 -10.33 -6.96 0.30
CA ASN A 82 -10.62 -5.70 0.99
C ASN A 82 -9.35 -5.08 1.60
N LEU A 83 -8.25 -5.18 0.84
CA LEU A 83 -6.88 -4.83 1.20
C LEU A 83 -6.20 -5.66 2.31
N PHE A 84 -6.90 -6.32 3.24
CA PHE A 84 -6.25 -7.02 4.36
C PHE A 84 -6.90 -8.33 4.81
N LYS A 85 -8.05 -8.70 4.24
CA LYS A 85 -8.85 -9.86 4.61
C LYS A 85 -8.38 -11.12 3.90
N SER A 86 -8.46 -12.22 4.63
CA SER A 86 -8.32 -13.57 4.10
C SER A 86 -9.57 -13.94 3.33
N MET A 87 -9.41 -14.43 2.10
CA MET A 87 -10.53 -14.93 1.28
C MET A 87 -11.22 -16.15 1.91
N LYS A 88 -10.52 -16.88 2.78
CA LYS A 88 -11.05 -18.09 3.42
C LYS A 88 -11.89 -17.75 4.66
N THR A 89 -11.44 -16.79 5.46
CA THR A 89 -12.01 -16.53 6.79
C THR A 89 -12.75 -15.21 6.88
N GLY A 90 -12.58 -14.28 5.95
CA GLY A 90 -13.11 -12.91 6.05
C GLY A 90 -12.38 -12.03 7.08
N GLU A 91 -11.63 -12.62 8.00
CA GLU A 91 -10.79 -11.95 8.99
C GLU A 91 -9.50 -11.38 8.40
N ALA A 92 -8.83 -10.50 9.15
CA ALA A 92 -7.52 -9.99 8.77
C ALA A 92 -6.50 -11.13 8.59
N ILE A 93 -5.72 -11.10 7.50
CA ILE A 93 -4.67 -12.09 7.22
C ILE A 93 -3.62 -12.12 8.34
N HIS A 94 -3.31 -10.96 8.90
CA HIS A 94 -2.42 -10.80 10.05
C HIS A 94 -2.71 -9.47 10.76
N GLN A 95 -2.51 -9.41 12.08
CA GLN A 95 -2.77 -8.20 12.89
C GLN A 95 -1.99 -6.97 12.42
N ASP A 96 -0.75 -7.18 11.94
CA ASP A 96 0.07 -6.10 11.38
C ASP A 96 -0.62 -5.41 10.17
N MET A 97 -1.52 -6.09 9.44
CA MET A 97 -2.16 -5.52 8.25
C MET A 97 -3.23 -4.47 8.57
N ILE A 98 -3.77 -4.48 9.78
CA ILE A 98 -4.78 -3.51 10.25
C ILE A 98 -4.19 -2.50 11.24
N SER A 99 -2.88 -2.50 11.41
CA SER A 99 -2.16 -1.62 12.32
C SER A 99 -1.36 -0.59 11.51
N PHE A 100 -1.51 0.69 11.83
CA PHE A 100 -0.78 1.77 11.17
C PHE A 100 0.71 1.72 11.51
N HIS A 101 1.58 1.61 10.51
CA HIS A 101 3.02 1.63 10.72
C HIS A 101 3.71 2.69 9.86
N TYR A 102 4.58 3.49 10.48
CA TYR A 102 5.47 4.35 9.72
C TYR A 102 6.87 4.45 10.36
N PRO A 103 7.95 4.36 9.56
CA PRO A 103 7.97 3.98 8.15
C PRO A 103 7.60 2.51 7.92
N PHE A 104 6.88 2.22 6.83
CA PHE A 104 6.36 0.88 6.52
C PHE A 104 7.46 -0.15 6.14
N ARG A 105 8.65 0.31 5.72
CA ARG A 105 9.75 -0.55 5.22
C ARG A 105 9.23 -1.58 4.20
N TRP A 106 9.52 -2.87 4.39
CA TRP A 106 9.04 -3.96 3.52
C TRP A 106 7.66 -4.51 3.94
N LYS A 107 7.08 -4.00 5.04
CA LYS A 107 5.80 -4.49 5.56
C LYS A 107 4.64 -3.84 4.82
N TYR A 108 3.54 -4.57 4.82
CA TYR A 108 2.27 -4.19 4.24
C TYR A 108 1.30 -3.90 5.39
N ASP A 109 0.53 -2.84 5.24
CA ASP A 109 -0.70 -2.59 5.97
C ASP A 109 -1.76 -2.09 4.97
N CYS A 110 -3.03 -2.18 5.33
CA CYS A 110 -4.13 -1.73 4.47
C CYS A 110 -4.04 -0.23 4.16
N PHE A 111 -3.29 0.55 4.95
CA PHE A 111 -3.09 1.98 4.73
C PHE A 111 -2.14 2.24 3.58
N ARG A 112 -1.07 1.46 3.43
CA ARG A 112 -0.22 1.48 2.23
C ARG A 112 -1.02 1.11 0.98
N GLY A 113 -1.91 0.10 1.10
CA GLY A 113 -2.87 -0.23 0.06
C GLY A 113 -3.75 0.98 -0.33
N LEU A 114 -4.40 1.62 0.65
CA LEU A 114 -5.22 2.81 0.42
C LEU A 114 -4.43 3.96 -0.20
N GLU A 115 -3.22 4.24 0.28
CA GLU A 115 -2.37 5.29 -0.27
C GLU A 115 -2.00 5.05 -1.73
N TYR A 116 -1.71 3.80 -2.10
CA TYR A 116 -1.49 3.45 -3.49
C TYR A 116 -2.73 3.78 -4.33
N PHE A 117 -3.93 3.38 -3.90
CA PHE A 117 -5.18 3.71 -4.62
C PHE A 117 -5.45 5.23 -4.69
N VAL A 118 -5.11 6.00 -3.65
CA VAL A 118 -5.15 7.47 -3.67
C VAL A 118 -4.13 8.06 -4.67
N ASN A 119 -2.92 7.51 -4.72
CA ASN A 119 -1.83 8.01 -5.55
C ASN A 119 -2.10 7.84 -7.05
N ILE A 120 -2.79 6.76 -7.42
CA ILE A 120 -3.22 6.50 -8.79
C ILE A 120 -4.58 7.12 -9.12
N LYS A 121 -5.20 7.85 -8.17
CA LYS A 121 -6.54 8.44 -8.33
C LYS A 121 -7.62 7.40 -8.66
N TYR A 122 -7.53 6.21 -8.07
CA TYR A 122 -8.52 5.17 -8.29
C TYR A 122 -9.88 5.61 -7.72
N PRO A 123 -11.00 5.44 -8.45
CA PRO A 123 -12.33 5.82 -7.96
C PRO A 123 -12.68 5.06 -6.67
N TYR A 124 -13.67 5.54 -5.93
CA TYR A 124 -14.15 4.81 -4.78
C TYR A 124 -14.67 3.42 -5.19
N ASP A 125 -14.24 2.40 -4.46
CA ASP A 125 -14.70 1.02 -4.58
C ASP A 125 -15.19 0.57 -3.19
N PRO A 126 -16.39 -0.05 -3.07
CA PRO A 126 -16.92 -0.52 -1.79
C PRO A 126 -15.98 -1.41 -1.00
N ARG A 127 -15.07 -2.14 -1.66
CA ARG A 127 -14.08 -3.02 -1.02
C ARG A 127 -12.98 -2.27 -0.27
N LEU A 128 -12.87 -0.95 -0.47
CA LEU A 128 -12.00 -0.08 0.31
C LEU A 128 -12.60 0.31 1.66
N GLN A 129 -13.92 0.15 1.85
CA GLN A 129 -14.65 0.71 2.98
C GLN A 129 -14.17 0.18 4.34
N ASP A 130 -13.84 -1.10 4.43
CA ASP A 130 -13.34 -1.69 5.68
C ASP A 130 -12.02 -1.05 6.13
N ALA A 131 -11.10 -0.86 5.19
CA ALA A 131 -9.82 -0.20 5.47
C ALA A 131 -10.03 1.30 5.79
N LEU A 132 -10.96 1.97 5.10
CA LEU A 132 -11.34 3.35 5.39
C LEU A 132 -11.93 3.49 6.80
N ASN A 133 -12.75 2.53 7.26
CA ASN A 133 -13.29 2.53 8.62
C ASN A 133 -12.18 2.46 9.67
N LEU A 134 -11.10 1.68 9.42
CA LEU A 134 -9.93 1.66 10.28
C LEU A 134 -9.23 3.03 10.32
N VAL A 135 -9.14 3.74 9.18
CA VAL A 135 -8.61 5.11 9.13
C VAL A 135 -9.45 6.05 10.00
N LYS A 136 -10.76 6.09 9.78
CA LYS A 136 -11.69 6.95 10.51
C LYS A 136 -11.60 6.68 12.01
N SER A 137 -11.67 5.40 12.40
CA SER A 137 -11.61 4.98 13.80
C SER A 137 -10.30 5.38 14.48
N SER A 138 -9.19 5.45 13.74
CA SER A 138 -7.91 5.86 14.31
C SER A 138 -7.79 7.37 14.43
N ILE A 139 -8.22 8.15 13.43
CA ILE A 139 -8.06 9.62 13.44
C ILE A 139 -9.08 10.33 14.33
N LEU A 140 -10.26 9.74 14.53
CA LEU A 140 -11.27 10.28 15.47
C LEU A 140 -10.80 10.26 16.93
N LYS A 141 -9.74 9.49 17.24
CA LYS A 141 -9.09 9.48 18.57
C LYS A 141 -8.02 10.57 18.72
N GLY A 142 -7.83 11.41 17.71
CA GLY A 142 -6.76 12.40 17.65
C GLY A 142 -5.64 11.98 16.68
N TYR A 143 -4.38 12.22 17.07
CA TYR A 143 -3.25 11.81 16.23
C TYR A 143 -3.21 10.29 16.03
N VAL A 144 -3.02 9.87 14.78
CA VAL A 144 -2.77 8.46 14.48
C VAL A 144 -1.40 8.09 15.06
N LEU A 145 -1.33 6.96 15.75
CA LEU A 145 -0.10 6.52 16.41
C LEU A 145 0.96 6.11 15.37
N LYS A 146 2.24 6.24 15.72
CA LYS A 146 3.37 5.83 14.85
C LYS A 146 3.41 4.33 14.53
N GLY A 147 2.81 3.51 15.40
CA GLY A 147 2.82 2.05 15.30
C GLY A 147 4.11 1.38 15.79
N LYS A 148 4.20 0.07 15.54
CA LYS A 148 5.39 -0.75 15.78
C LYS A 148 6.56 -0.29 14.90
N ARG A 149 7.76 -0.27 15.47
CA ARG A 149 9.01 -0.06 14.72
C ARG A 149 9.52 -1.39 14.19
N TYR A 150 9.83 -1.46 12.91
CA TYR A 150 10.49 -2.61 12.30
C TYR A 150 12.01 -2.45 12.32
N SER A 151 12.71 -3.56 12.55
CA SER A 151 14.17 -3.61 12.63
C SER A 151 14.84 -3.11 11.34
N GLY A 152 16.10 -2.69 11.46
CA GLY A 152 16.90 -2.19 10.34
C GLY A 152 17.67 -0.93 10.72
N LYS A 153 18.75 -0.66 9.97
CA LYS A 153 19.56 0.55 10.16
C LYS A 153 18.71 1.81 9.90
N ILE A 154 18.92 2.85 10.70
CA ILE A 154 18.34 4.18 10.51
C ILE A 154 19.48 5.20 10.57
N HIS A 155 19.41 6.22 9.72
CA HIS A 155 20.35 7.34 9.78
C HIS A 155 20.02 8.28 10.95
N PHE A 156 18.72 8.52 11.18
CA PHE A 156 18.21 9.28 12.32
C PHE A 156 16.77 8.84 12.64
N PRO A 157 16.30 9.01 13.88
CA PRO A 157 14.90 8.78 14.23
C PRO A 157 14.01 9.86 13.60
N LEU A 158 13.01 9.44 12.82
CA LEU A 158 12.14 10.37 12.11
C LEU A 158 11.13 11.09 13.02
N GLU A 159 10.63 10.40 14.05
CA GLU A 159 9.74 10.97 15.06
C GLU A 159 9.91 10.30 16.43
N SER A 160 9.73 11.10 17.50
CA SER A 160 9.75 10.68 18.91
C SER A 160 8.32 10.66 19.51
N GLY A 161 8.15 10.05 20.69
CA GLY A 161 6.83 9.96 21.34
C GLY A 161 5.91 8.89 20.74
N ARG A 162 4.61 8.95 21.06
CA ARG A 162 3.58 8.00 20.59
C ARG A 162 2.78 8.50 19.38
N LYS A 163 2.56 9.82 19.30
CA LYS A 163 1.84 10.49 18.21
C LYS A 163 2.66 10.37 16.91
N GLY A 164 2.03 9.90 15.83
CA GLY A 164 2.69 9.69 14.54
C GLY A 164 2.28 10.75 13.54
N ARG A 165 3.13 11.77 13.31
CA ARG A 165 2.82 12.88 12.40
C ARG A 165 2.62 12.37 10.97
N PHE A 166 3.45 11.41 10.56
CA PHE A 166 3.34 10.80 9.25
C PHE A 166 2.08 9.98 9.09
N ASN A 167 1.73 9.12 10.07
CA ASN A 167 0.49 8.36 9.99
C ASN A 167 -0.75 9.27 10.02
N THR A 168 -0.74 10.37 10.78
CA THR A 168 -1.81 11.37 10.73
C THR A 168 -1.92 12.00 9.34
N TYR A 169 -0.80 12.39 8.74
CA TYR A 169 -0.79 12.94 7.38
C TYR A 169 -1.32 11.95 6.35
N ARG A 170 -0.90 10.68 6.41
CA ARG A 170 -1.38 9.60 5.54
C ARG A 170 -2.89 9.43 5.67
N ALA A 171 -3.40 9.38 6.90
CA ALA A 171 -4.84 9.28 7.18
C ALA A 171 -5.63 10.46 6.60
N LEU A 172 -5.15 11.70 6.81
CA LEU A 172 -5.77 12.90 6.25
C LEU A 172 -5.80 12.88 4.72
N ARG A 173 -4.71 12.45 4.06
CA ARG A 173 -4.67 12.31 2.59
C ARG A 173 -5.69 11.30 2.07
N ILE A 174 -5.81 10.16 2.75
CA ILE A 174 -6.77 9.12 2.39
C ILE A 174 -8.20 9.65 2.54
N LEU A 175 -8.54 10.26 3.68
CA LEU A 175 -9.86 10.80 3.92
C LEU A 175 -10.19 11.95 2.97
N LYS A 176 -9.26 12.87 2.73
CA LYS A 176 -9.47 13.96 1.77
C LYS A 176 -9.93 13.45 0.40
N TYR A 177 -9.45 12.28 -0.01
CA TYR A 177 -9.77 11.70 -1.31
C TYR A 177 -11.05 10.85 -1.31
N TYR A 178 -11.24 9.96 -0.32
CA TYR A 178 -12.36 9.01 -0.30
C TYR A 178 -13.53 9.39 0.63
N ASP A 179 -13.32 10.28 1.58
CA ASP A 179 -14.33 10.74 2.54
C ASP A 179 -14.04 12.18 2.96
N ASN A 180 -14.28 13.11 2.02
CA ASN A 180 -14.01 14.52 2.23
C ASN A 180 -14.83 15.09 3.39
N GLN A 181 -16.04 14.56 3.65
CA GLN A 181 -16.86 15.00 4.78
C GLN A 181 -16.14 14.76 6.12
N THR A 182 -15.64 13.54 6.35
CA THR A 182 -14.87 13.24 7.58
C THR A 182 -13.58 14.06 7.61
N TYR A 183 -12.88 14.23 6.48
CA TYR A 183 -11.69 15.07 6.41
C TYR A 183 -11.97 16.51 6.86
N GLN A 184 -13.04 17.15 6.35
CA GLN A 184 -13.42 18.52 6.73
C GLN A 184 -13.76 18.62 8.21
N ALA A 185 -14.50 17.64 8.74
CA ALA A 185 -14.82 17.58 10.16
C ALA A 185 -13.57 17.50 11.05
N ILE A 186 -12.57 16.69 10.65
CA ILE A 186 -11.32 16.55 11.40
C ILE A 186 -10.48 17.83 11.37
N ILE A 187 -10.32 18.48 10.22
CA ILE A 187 -9.48 19.69 10.12
C ILE A 187 -10.13 20.94 10.72
N SER A 188 -11.46 20.93 10.87
CA SER A 188 -12.22 22.03 11.50
C SER A 188 -12.36 21.84 13.01
N ALA A 189 -12.03 20.66 13.54
CA ALA A 189 -12.03 20.38 14.96
C ALA A 189 -10.76 20.94 15.61
N ASP A 190 -10.91 21.61 16.74
CA ASP A 190 -9.77 21.97 17.58
C ASP A 190 -9.12 20.69 18.12
N PHE A 191 -7.91 20.38 17.65
CA PHE A 191 -7.10 19.33 18.23
C PHE A 191 -6.61 19.80 19.60
N VAL A 192 -7.28 19.37 20.66
CA VAL A 192 -6.82 19.64 22.03
C VAL A 192 -5.50 18.89 22.25
N TYR A 193 -4.44 19.67 22.47
CA TYR A 193 -3.12 19.16 22.82
C TYR A 193 -3.12 18.68 24.27
N ASN A 194 -3.40 17.39 24.49
CA ASN A 194 -3.06 16.69 25.73
C ASN A 194 -1.80 15.85 25.53
#